data_AF-A0A2V8NXI3-F1
#
_entry.id   AF-A0A2V8NXI3-F1
#
_cell.length_a   1.000
_cell.length_b   1.000
_cell.length_c   1.000
_cell.angle_alpha   90.00
_cell.angle_beta   90.00
_cell.angle_gamma   90.00
#
_symmetry.space_group_name_H-M   'P 1'
#
loop_
_entity.id
_entity.type
_entity.pdbx_description
1 polymer ?
#
loop_
_entity_poly.entity_id
_entity_poly.type
_entity_poly.pdbx_seq_one_letter_code
_entity_poly.pdbx_strand_id
1 'polypeptide(L)'
;MCLIHHIAGAFTHQPEELKDNISAQAADLIKRSFEDIEPARLVDYHTHIAGLGNGTNGAFVNPKMRTWRHPLHKIKFRIYLSAGAVNDVERSDAQIVERLTRLIKNVEGHGRHRLLAFDKNYRRDGTTNLAKTEFYVPNDYVFDLAAEHPNLFEPVISVSPYRQQALTELERGARRGARMVKWLPNAMGIDPADELCDPFYRKMRELNLVLLSHGGEEKAVEAQEDQRLGNPLLLRRALDHGVKVIIAHCAGLGDNEDLDCENRKRVPNFDLFLRLMSVPRYEGLLFADISA
;
A
#
# COMPACT_ATOMS: atom_id res chain seq x y z
N MET A 1 16.67 -10.24 -26.13
CA MET A 1 16.28 -9.40 -24.99
C MET A 1 14.77 -9.21 -25.02
N CYS A 2 14.05 -9.56 -23.95
CA CYS A 2 12.59 -9.43 -23.91
C CYS A 2 12.20 -7.96 -23.73
N LEU A 3 11.38 -7.39 -24.61
CA LEU A 3 11.00 -5.96 -24.61
C LEU A 3 10.40 -5.48 -23.27
N ILE A 4 9.77 -6.39 -22.53
CA ILE A 4 9.18 -6.17 -21.19
C ILE A 4 10.24 -5.61 -20.22
N HIS A 5 11.50 -5.97 -20.44
CA HIS A 5 12.60 -5.55 -19.58
C HIS A 5 12.93 -4.05 -19.65
N HIS A 6 12.46 -3.33 -20.66
CA HIS A 6 12.67 -1.89 -20.74
C HIS A 6 11.50 -1.07 -20.14
N ILE A 7 10.42 -1.74 -19.74
CA ILE A 7 9.18 -1.11 -19.26
C ILE A 7 9.10 -1.14 -17.72
N ALA A 8 9.70 -2.14 -17.08
CA ALA A 8 9.61 -2.38 -15.64
C ALA A 8 10.73 -1.70 -14.81
N GLY A 9 11.48 -0.76 -15.40
CA GLY A 9 12.61 -0.08 -14.76
C GLY A 9 13.98 -0.73 -15.05
N ALA A 10 15.03 -0.26 -14.39
CA ALA A 10 16.42 -0.67 -14.60
C ALA A 10 16.83 -1.91 -13.76
N PHE A 11 15.98 -2.93 -13.70
CA PHE A 11 16.16 -4.09 -12.81
C PHE A 11 17.24 -5.09 -13.28
N THR A 12 17.83 -4.90 -14.47
CA THR A 12 19.00 -5.69 -14.94
C THR A 12 20.29 -5.31 -14.22
N HIS A 13 20.34 -4.13 -13.59
CA HIS A 13 21.47 -3.69 -12.76
C HIS A 13 21.39 -4.28 -11.36
N GLN A 14 22.55 -4.56 -10.76
CA GLN A 14 22.63 -4.99 -9.37
C GLN A 14 22.57 -3.75 -8.45
N PRO A 15 21.88 -3.79 -7.29
CA PRO A 15 21.75 -2.60 -6.45
C PRO A 15 23.11 -2.10 -5.91
N GLU A 16 24.09 -3.00 -5.76
CA GLU A 16 25.45 -2.70 -5.31
C GLU A 16 26.21 -1.82 -6.31
N GLU A 17 25.82 -1.87 -7.59
CA GLU A 17 26.42 -1.06 -8.64
C GLU A 17 26.05 0.43 -8.55
N LEU A 18 25.07 0.80 -7.69
CA LEU A 18 24.54 2.16 -7.62
C LEU A 18 25.64 3.19 -7.39
N LYS A 19 26.57 2.93 -6.47
CA LYS A 19 27.63 3.90 -6.12
C LYS A 19 28.63 4.12 -7.24
N ASP A 20 28.92 3.08 -8.01
CA ASP A 20 29.98 3.09 -9.03
C ASP A 20 29.48 3.52 -10.41
N ASN A 21 28.19 3.35 -10.69
CA ASN A 21 27.63 3.51 -12.04
C ASN A 21 26.73 4.73 -12.23
N ILE A 22 26.39 5.49 -11.18
CA ILE A 22 25.62 6.73 -11.33
C ILE A 22 26.52 7.91 -11.69
N SER A 23 25.95 8.88 -12.43
CA SER A 23 26.66 10.13 -12.71
C SER A 23 26.90 10.94 -11.44
N ALA A 24 27.90 11.83 -11.47
CA ALA A 24 28.15 12.76 -10.37
C ALA A 24 26.92 13.61 -10.04
N GLN A 25 26.13 14.01 -11.05
CA GLN A 25 24.89 14.76 -10.85
C GLN A 25 23.81 13.94 -10.13
N ALA A 26 23.69 12.64 -10.45
CA ALA A 26 22.75 11.76 -9.78
C ALA A 26 23.17 11.48 -8.33
N ALA A 27 24.47 11.27 -8.09
CA ALA A 27 25.02 11.11 -6.74
C ALA A 27 24.77 12.36 -5.88
N ASP A 28 25.01 13.56 -6.43
CA ASP A 28 24.73 14.82 -5.76
C ASP A 28 23.23 15.00 -5.45
N LEU A 29 22.35 14.64 -6.39
CA LEU A 29 20.91 14.69 -6.16
C LEU A 29 20.47 13.77 -5.02
N ILE A 30 20.97 12.54 -4.96
CA ILE A 30 20.67 11.60 -3.86
C ILE A 30 21.14 12.20 -2.53
N LYS A 31 22.38 12.69 -2.47
CA LYS A 31 22.94 13.29 -1.26
C LYS A 31 22.08 14.47 -0.77
N ARG A 32 21.75 15.41 -1.65
CA ARG A 32 20.91 16.57 -1.32
C ARG A 32 19.49 16.19 -0.90
N SER A 33 18.97 15.06 -1.38
CA SER A 33 17.63 14.59 -0.98
C SER A 33 17.57 14.13 0.49
N PHE A 34 18.71 13.85 1.11
CA PHE A 34 18.80 13.40 2.51
C PHE A 34 19.52 14.40 3.44
N GLU A 35 20.02 15.52 2.93
CA GLU A 35 20.90 16.44 3.68
C GLU A 35 20.26 16.96 4.98
N ASP A 36 18.96 17.25 4.95
CA ASP A 36 18.20 17.77 6.09
C ASP A 36 17.42 16.68 6.86
N ILE A 37 17.65 15.41 6.54
CA ILE A 37 16.93 14.28 7.13
C ILE A 37 17.85 13.55 8.10
N GLU A 38 17.47 13.48 9.38
CA GLU A 38 18.15 12.66 10.36
C GLU A 38 17.92 11.17 10.04
N PRO A 39 18.95 10.38 9.65
CA PRO A 39 18.75 9.02 9.14
C PRO A 39 18.08 8.07 10.14
N ALA A 40 18.34 8.27 11.44
CA ALA A 40 17.73 7.46 12.51
C ALA A 40 16.21 7.69 12.64
N ARG A 41 15.68 8.78 12.08
CA ARG A 41 14.26 9.13 12.09
C ARG A 41 13.60 8.99 10.72
N LEU A 42 14.39 8.70 9.68
CA LEU A 42 13.85 8.43 8.36
C LEU A 42 13.08 7.11 8.37
N VAL A 43 11.81 7.20 8.02
CA VAL A 43 10.95 6.05 7.80
C VAL A 43 10.22 6.27 6.49
N ASP A 44 10.33 5.34 5.55
CA ASP A 44 9.43 5.23 4.41
C ASP A 44 8.10 4.62 4.89
N TYR A 45 6.99 5.31 4.64
CA TYR A 45 5.67 4.93 5.15
C TYR A 45 4.93 3.96 4.22
N HIS A 46 5.43 3.71 3.01
CA HIS A 46 4.65 3.11 1.94
C HIS A 46 5.45 2.10 1.10
N THR A 47 5.97 1.06 1.75
CA THR A 47 6.71 0.00 1.05
C THR A 47 5.85 -1.23 0.86
N HIS A 48 5.51 -1.55 -0.39
CA HIS A 48 4.80 -2.79 -0.72
C HIS A 48 5.74 -3.98 -0.85
N ILE A 49 5.24 -5.14 -0.43
CA ILE A 49 5.78 -6.44 -0.79
C ILE A 49 4.70 -7.24 -1.49
N ALA A 50 5.07 -8.11 -2.41
CA ALA A 50 4.15 -9.06 -3.03
C ALA A 50 4.75 -10.45 -2.96
N GLY A 51 3.88 -11.45 -2.82
CA GLY A 51 4.23 -12.86 -2.89
C GLY A 51 3.22 -13.59 -3.76
N LEU A 52 3.71 -14.53 -4.56
CA LEU A 52 2.91 -15.48 -5.32
C LEU A 52 2.29 -16.57 -4.44
N GLY A 53 2.70 -16.68 -3.18
CA GLY A 53 2.32 -17.78 -2.29
C GLY A 53 3.15 -19.03 -2.54
N ASN A 54 4.31 -18.89 -3.17
CA ASN A 54 5.20 -20.00 -3.47
C ASN A 54 6.03 -20.27 -2.21
N GLY A 55 5.47 -21.05 -1.29
CA GLY A 55 6.02 -21.32 0.04
C GLY A 55 4.93 -21.46 1.10
N THR A 56 5.26 -21.21 2.36
CA THR A 56 4.33 -21.29 3.50
C THR A 56 3.80 -19.93 3.96
N ASN A 57 4.12 -18.84 3.25
CA ASN A 57 3.81 -17.48 3.68
C ASN A 57 2.32 -17.09 3.55
N GLY A 58 1.50 -17.89 2.86
CA GLY A 58 0.05 -17.66 2.71
C GLY A 58 -0.35 -16.52 1.77
N ALA A 59 0.61 -15.92 1.04
CA ALA A 59 0.32 -14.92 0.03
C ALA A 59 -0.50 -15.50 -1.13
N PHE A 60 -1.23 -14.64 -1.82
CA PHE A 60 -2.10 -15.05 -2.92
C PHE A 60 -2.03 -14.02 -4.04
N VAL A 61 -1.96 -14.51 -5.28
CA VAL A 61 -2.17 -13.72 -6.49
C VAL A 61 -3.28 -14.38 -7.30
N ASN A 62 -4.17 -13.56 -7.84
CA ASN A 62 -5.32 -14.04 -8.59
C ASN A 62 -4.86 -14.93 -9.76
N PRO A 63 -5.45 -16.15 -9.93
CA PRO A 63 -5.10 -17.04 -11.03
C PRO A 63 -5.25 -16.41 -12.43
N LYS A 64 -6.13 -15.40 -12.59
CA LYS A 64 -6.28 -14.64 -13.83
C LYS A 64 -4.96 -14.01 -14.30
N MET A 65 -4.08 -13.60 -13.38
CA MET A 65 -2.77 -13.02 -13.66
C MET A 65 -1.81 -14.01 -14.31
N ARG A 66 -2.05 -15.32 -14.20
CA ARG A 66 -1.14 -16.37 -14.69
C ARG A 66 -1.57 -16.97 -16.05
N THR A 67 -2.79 -16.69 -16.52
CA THR A 67 -3.37 -17.30 -17.72
C THR A 67 -3.38 -16.39 -18.94
N TRP A 68 -3.16 -16.97 -20.13
CA TRP A 68 -3.28 -16.24 -21.41
C TRP A 68 -4.73 -15.91 -21.78
N ARG A 69 -5.73 -16.46 -21.07
CA ARG A 69 -7.13 -16.07 -21.23
C ARG A 69 -7.40 -14.62 -20.81
N HIS A 70 -6.48 -14.03 -20.04
CA HIS A 70 -6.50 -12.62 -19.63
C HIS A 70 -5.16 -11.95 -20.00
N PRO A 71 -4.92 -11.66 -21.30
CA PRO A 71 -3.60 -11.29 -21.80
C PRO A 71 -3.05 -9.99 -21.17
N LEU A 72 -3.91 -9.01 -20.89
CA LEU A 72 -3.52 -7.77 -20.20
C LEU A 72 -3.02 -8.04 -18.78
N HIS A 73 -3.76 -8.84 -17.99
CA HIS A 73 -3.38 -9.24 -16.64
C HIS A 73 -2.06 -10.04 -16.64
N LYS A 74 -1.87 -10.91 -17.62
CA LYS A 74 -0.63 -11.68 -17.76
C LYS A 74 0.58 -10.84 -18.15
N ILE A 75 0.42 -9.84 -19.01
CA ILE A 75 1.49 -8.89 -19.33
C ILE A 75 1.84 -8.06 -18.10
N LYS A 76 0.84 -7.55 -17.38
CA LYS A 76 1.01 -6.81 -16.11
C LYS A 76 1.75 -7.66 -15.07
N PHE A 77 1.37 -8.92 -14.91
CA PHE A 77 2.05 -9.88 -14.04
C PHE A 77 3.54 -10.06 -14.41
N ARG A 78 3.85 -10.19 -15.70
CA ARG A 78 5.25 -10.29 -16.17
C ARG A 78 6.05 -9.03 -15.91
N ILE A 79 5.43 -7.85 -16.04
CA ILE A 79 6.06 -6.57 -15.67
C ILE A 79 6.41 -6.57 -14.18
N TYR A 80 5.51 -7.02 -13.30
CA TYR A 80 5.80 -7.12 -11.86
C TYR A 80 6.92 -8.10 -11.53
N LEU A 81 6.92 -9.30 -12.12
CA LEU A 81 8.02 -10.25 -11.92
C LEU A 81 9.35 -9.68 -12.42
N SER A 82 9.34 -8.98 -13.56
CA SER A 82 10.51 -8.30 -14.09
C SER A 82 11.00 -7.20 -13.14
N ALA A 83 10.11 -6.34 -12.65
CA ALA A 83 10.44 -5.29 -11.68
C ALA A 83 11.07 -5.85 -10.39
N GLY A 84 10.57 -7.00 -9.93
CA GLY A 84 11.13 -7.73 -8.79
C GLY A 84 12.41 -8.51 -9.08
N ALA A 85 12.95 -8.45 -10.31
CA ALA A 85 14.08 -9.25 -10.78
C ALA A 85 13.92 -10.77 -10.54
N VAL A 86 12.68 -11.27 -10.64
CA VAL A 86 12.36 -12.68 -10.45
C VAL A 86 12.78 -13.48 -11.69
N ASN A 87 13.67 -14.45 -11.48
CA ASN A 87 14.17 -15.34 -12.53
C ASN A 87 13.69 -16.80 -12.34
N ASP A 88 13.27 -17.15 -11.12
CA ASP A 88 12.68 -18.44 -10.78
C ASP A 88 11.34 -18.20 -10.09
N VAL A 89 10.25 -18.54 -10.78
CA VAL A 89 8.90 -18.32 -10.26
C VAL A 89 8.68 -19.08 -8.96
N GLU A 90 9.20 -20.30 -8.81
CA GLU A 90 9.04 -21.11 -7.60
C GLU A 90 9.71 -20.48 -6.38
N ARG A 91 10.72 -19.62 -6.60
CA ARG A 91 11.42 -18.86 -5.55
C ARG A 91 11.08 -17.38 -5.55
N SER A 92 10.06 -16.97 -6.30
CA SER A 92 9.72 -15.56 -6.52
C SER A 92 9.59 -14.75 -5.23
N ASP A 93 8.92 -15.28 -4.21
CA ASP A 93 8.68 -14.59 -2.94
C ASP A 93 10.01 -14.25 -2.25
N ALA A 94 10.92 -15.23 -2.17
CA ALA A 94 12.26 -15.03 -1.61
C ALA A 94 13.10 -14.08 -2.47
N GLN A 95 13.03 -14.18 -3.81
CA GLN A 95 13.77 -13.31 -4.72
C GLN A 95 13.32 -11.84 -4.63
N ILE A 96 12.01 -11.59 -4.47
CA ILE A 96 11.48 -10.23 -4.30
C ILE A 96 11.99 -9.63 -2.98
N VAL A 97 11.96 -10.39 -1.88
CA VAL A 97 12.49 -9.94 -0.58
C VAL A 97 14.00 -9.67 -0.66
N GLU A 98 14.77 -10.59 -1.26
CA GLU A 98 16.21 -10.40 -1.44
C GLU A 98 16.50 -9.14 -2.25
N ARG A 99 15.79 -8.94 -3.37
CA ARG A 99 15.95 -7.75 -4.21
C ARG A 99 15.61 -6.47 -3.44
N LEU A 100 14.49 -6.45 -2.71
CA LEU A 100 14.08 -5.29 -1.91
C LEU A 100 15.11 -4.94 -0.84
N THR A 101 15.57 -5.93 -0.07
CA THR A 101 16.57 -5.69 0.99
C THR A 101 17.89 -5.20 0.43
N ARG A 102 18.33 -5.70 -0.74
CA ARG A 102 19.53 -5.22 -1.44
C ARG A 102 19.36 -3.80 -1.96
N LEU A 103 18.19 -3.43 -2.50
CA LEU A 103 17.90 -2.05 -2.90
C LEU A 103 18.02 -1.09 -1.72
N ILE A 104 17.38 -1.42 -0.59
CA ILE A 104 17.40 -0.58 0.62
C ILE A 104 18.82 -0.43 1.17
N LYS A 105 19.55 -1.54 1.37
CA LYS A 105 20.89 -1.52 1.97
C LYS A 105 21.94 -0.76 1.17
N ASN A 106 21.73 -0.61 -0.15
CA ASN A 106 22.67 0.09 -1.02
C ASN A 106 22.36 1.59 -1.17
N VAL A 107 21.30 2.09 -0.54
CA VAL A 107 21.07 3.54 -0.36
C VAL A 107 21.66 3.96 0.98
N GLU A 108 22.57 4.93 0.96
CA GLU A 108 23.17 5.47 2.19
C GLU A 108 22.11 6.22 3.00
N GLY A 109 22.06 5.96 4.31
CA GLY A 109 21.08 6.59 5.19
C GLY A 109 19.64 6.14 4.95
N HIS A 110 19.40 4.97 4.35
CA HIS A 110 18.09 4.44 3.93
C HIS A 110 16.96 4.48 4.98
N GLY A 111 17.27 4.61 6.27
CA GLY A 111 16.25 4.62 7.33
C GLY A 111 15.53 3.28 7.47
N ARG A 112 14.28 3.29 7.94
CA ARG A 112 13.42 2.10 7.99
C ARG A 112 12.27 2.19 6.99
N HIS A 113 11.66 1.06 6.69
CA HIS A 113 10.59 0.93 5.72
C HIS A 113 9.38 0.29 6.39
N ARG A 114 8.21 0.92 6.26
CA ARG A 114 6.94 0.35 6.69
C ARG A 114 6.45 -0.61 5.63
N LEU A 115 6.59 -1.89 5.96
CA LEU A 115 6.25 -2.99 5.07
C LEU A 115 4.75 -3.26 5.17
N LEU A 116 4.04 -3.08 4.06
CA LEU A 116 2.59 -3.12 4.02
C LEU A 116 2.07 -4.53 3.76
N ALA A 117 1.25 -5.03 4.66
CA ALA A 117 0.33 -6.12 4.35
C ALA A 117 -0.82 -5.62 3.47
N PHE A 118 -1.58 -6.56 2.89
CA PHE A 118 -2.67 -6.23 1.97
C PHE A 118 -3.77 -7.28 2.07
N ASP A 119 -4.94 -6.89 2.59
CA ASP A 119 -6.05 -7.82 2.81
C ASP A 119 -6.84 -8.08 1.52
N LYS A 120 -7.70 -9.11 1.54
CA LYS A 120 -8.52 -9.50 0.40
C LYS A 120 -9.65 -8.50 0.13
N ASN A 121 -10.34 -8.69 -0.99
CA ASN A 121 -11.64 -8.08 -1.22
C ASN A 121 -12.72 -8.83 -0.41
N TYR A 122 -13.54 -8.09 0.34
CA TYR A 122 -14.65 -8.64 1.12
C TYR A 122 -15.97 -7.99 0.69
N ARG A 123 -17.03 -8.78 0.67
CA ARG A 123 -18.39 -8.25 0.58
C ARG A 123 -18.82 -7.72 1.95
N ARG A 124 -19.85 -6.86 1.94
CA ARG A 124 -20.44 -6.29 3.17
C ARG A 124 -20.96 -7.35 4.16
N ASP A 125 -21.32 -8.55 3.68
CA ASP A 125 -21.72 -9.70 4.52
C ASP A 125 -20.54 -10.45 5.18
N GLY A 126 -19.31 -10.00 4.91
CA GLY A 126 -18.07 -10.58 5.41
C GLY A 126 -17.53 -11.77 4.64
N THR A 127 -18.20 -12.18 3.55
CA THR A 127 -17.67 -13.22 2.65
C THR A 127 -16.55 -12.69 1.78
N THR A 128 -15.52 -13.50 1.54
CA THR A 128 -14.43 -13.14 0.64
C THR A 128 -14.88 -13.11 -0.81
N ASN A 129 -14.42 -12.12 -1.57
CA ASN A 129 -14.57 -12.05 -3.02
C ASN A 129 -13.22 -12.26 -3.71
N LEU A 130 -12.81 -13.52 -3.83
CA LEU A 130 -11.54 -13.87 -4.46
C LEU A 130 -11.47 -13.48 -5.94
N ALA A 131 -12.62 -13.38 -6.62
CA ALA A 131 -12.67 -12.98 -8.02
C ALA A 131 -12.21 -11.52 -8.23
N LYS A 132 -12.45 -10.63 -7.26
CA LYS A 132 -12.00 -9.23 -7.21
C LYS A 132 -10.71 -9.03 -6.38
N THR A 133 -10.19 -10.08 -5.75
CA THR A 133 -8.91 -10.00 -5.03
C THR A 133 -7.79 -10.21 -6.04
N GLU A 134 -7.07 -9.15 -6.45
CA GLU A 134 -5.93 -9.30 -7.37
C GLU A 134 -4.72 -9.91 -6.68
N PHE A 135 -4.40 -9.45 -5.46
CA PHE A 135 -3.41 -10.07 -4.59
C PHE A 135 -3.78 -9.92 -3.11
N TYR A 136 -3.13 -10.70 -2.26
CA TYR A 136 -3.26 -10.69 -0.81
C TYR A 136 -1.91 -11.01 -0.17
N VAL A 137 -1.54 -10.19 0.81
CA VAL A 137 -0.30 -10.28 1.58
C VAL A 137 -0.68 -10.42 3.06
N PRO A 138 -0.51 -11.60 3.67
CA PRO A 138 -0.88 -11.84 5.05
C PRO A 138 -0.13 -10.96 6.04
N ASN A 139 -0.80 -10.55 7.11
CA ASN A 139 -0.16 -9.86 8.23
C ASN A 139 1.01 -10.68 8.80
N ASP A 140 0.83 -11.99 8.94
CA ASP A 140 1.85 -12.88 9.51
C ASP A 140 3.14 -12.86 8.69
N TYR A 141 3.04 -12.89 7.36
CA TYR A 141 4.20 -12.80 6.49
C TYR A 141 4.99 -11.50 6.69
N VAL A 142 4.28 -10.36 6.81
CA VAL A 142 4.91 -9.06 7.05
C VAL A 142 5.56 -8.98 8.43
N PHE A 143 4.94 -9.58 9.46
CA PHE A 143 5.57 -9.68 10.77
C PHE A 143 6.82 -10.56 10.76
N ASP A 144 6.80 -11.68 10.04
CA ASP A 144 7.95 -12.59 9.94
C ASP A 144 9.13 -11.88 9.24
N LEU A 145 8.88 -11.18 8.14
CA LEU A 145 9.90 -10.37 7.45
C LEU A 145 10.45 -9.25 8.33
N ALA A 146 9.60 -8.60 9.13
CA ALA A 146 10.05 -7.59 10.07
C ALA A 146 10.90 -8.17 11.21
N ALA A 147 10.61 -9.39 11.65
CA ALA A 147 11.42 -10.11 12.63
C ALA A 147 12.77 -10.57 12.06
N GLU A 148 12.81 -10.98 10.79
CA GLU A 148 14.03 -11.37 10.07
C GLU A 148 14.93 -10.16 9.74
N HIS A 149 14.33 -8.99 9.51
CA HIS A 149 15.04 -7.76 9.13
C HIS A 149 14.63 -6.56 10.00
N PRO A 150 14.86 -6.59 11.32
CA PRO A 150 14.35 -5.57 12.26
C PRO A 150 14.98 -4.18 12.08
N ASN A 151 16.16 -4.12 11.45
CA ASN A 151 16.81 -2.85 11.11
C ASN A 151 16.26 -2.22 9.83
N LEU A 152 15.51 -2.98 9.02
CA LEU A 152 14.96 -2.51 7.75
C LEU A 152 13.46 -2.25 7.85
N PHE A 153 12.70 -3.13 8.51
CA PHE A 153 11.25 -3.16 8.37
C PHE A 153 10.49 -2.89 9.67
N GLU A 154 9.42 -2.10 9.54
CA GLU A 154 8.34 -1.96 10.51
C GLU A 154 7.06 -2.57 9.91
N PRO A 155 6.35 -3.49 10.61
CA PRO A 155 5.18 -4.14 10.04
C PRO A 155 3.95 -3.22 10.08
N VAL A 156 3.25 -3.14 8.95
CA VAL A 156 1.93 -2.51 8.84
C VAL A 156 0.90 -3.57 8.47
N ILE A 157 -0.12 -3.73 9.31
CA ILE A 157 -1.19 -4.69 9.06
C ILE A 157 -2.17 -4.15 8.03
N SER A 158 -2.90 -5.04 7.37
CA SER A 158 -4.07 -4.69 6.58
C SER A 158 -5.23 -5.57 7.03
N VAL A 159 -6.34 -4.93 7.38
CA VAL A 159 -7.52 -5.61 7.92
C VAL A 159 -8.75 -4.94 7.33
N SER A 160 -9.53 -5.65 6.51
CA SER A 160 -10.82 -5.13 6.06
C SER A 160 -11.81 -5.04 7.22
N PRO A 161 -12.61 -3.98 7.38
CA PRO A 161 -13.61 -3.89 8.45
C PRO A 161 -14.74 -4.91 8.28
N TYR A 162 -15.00 -5.36 7.05
CA TYR A 162 -16.06 -6.34 6.76
C TYR A 162 -15.66 -7.77 7.07
N ARG A 163 -14.37 -8.07 7.22
CA ARG A 163 -13.94 -9.45 7.44
C ARG A 163 -14.46 -9.99 8.78
N GLN A 164 -14.71 -11.29 8.82
CA GLN A 164 -14.95 -11.96 10.10
C GLN A 164 -13.77 -11.76 11.04
N GLN A 165 -14.08 -11.42 12.30
CA GLN A 165 -13.09 -11.17 13.36
C GLN A 165 -12.14 -10.00 13.06
N ALA A 166 -12.58 -8.99 12.30
CA ALA A 166 -11.78 -7.79 12.01
C ALA A 166 -11.18 -7.14 13.27
N LEU A 167 -11.99 -6.97 14.32
CA LEU A 167 -11.54 -6.34 15.57
C LEU A 167 -10.51 -7.20 16.31
N THR A 168 -10.70 -8.52 16.32
CA THR A 168 -9.73 -9.46 16.91
C THR A 168 -8.38 -9.37 16.20
N GLU A 169 -8.38 -9.26 14.86
CA GLU A 169 -7.14 -9.11 14.10
C GLU A 169 -6.47 -7.76 14.36
N LEU A 170 -7.23 -6.65 14.49
CA LEU A 170 -6.68 -5.35 14.89
C LEU A 170 -5.96 -5.44 16.23
N GLU A 171 -6.62 -6.04 17.24
CA GLU A 171 -6.03 -6.21 18.56
C GLU A 171 -4.77 -7.09 18.51
N ARG A 172 -4.82 -8.19 17.75
CA ARG A 172 -3.66 -9.08 17.55
C ARG A 172 -2.49 -8.31 16.94
N GLY A 173 -2.72 -7.55 15.88
CA GLY A 173 -1.69 -6.77 15.20
C GLY A 173 -1.09 -5.69 16.10
N ALA A 174 -1.93 -4.95 16.84
CA ALA A 174 -1.48 -3.95 17.80
C ALA A 174 -0.60 -4.55 18.92
N ARG A 175 -1.01 -5.69 19.49
CA ARG A 175 -0.23 -6.44 20.50
C ARG A 175 1.12 -6.91 19.96
N ARG A 176 1.20 -7.25 18.67
CA ARG A 176 2.44 -7.64 17.98
C ARG A 176 3.31 -6.45 17.54
N GLY A 177 2.92 -5.23 17.85
CA GLY A 177 3.73 -4.04 17.61
C GLY A 177 3.35 -3.23 16.38
N ALA A 178 2.32 -3.62 15.61
CA ALA A 178 1.84 -2.78 14.52
C ALA A 178 1.29 -1.46 15.06
N ARG A 179 1.50 -0.38 14.30
CA ARG A 179 1.02 0.97 14.63
C ARG A 179 0.10 1.56 13.57
N MET A 180 -0.03 0.86 12.44
CA MET A 180 -0.77 1.33 11.29
C MET A 180 -1.61 0.20 10.68
N VAL A 181 -2.70 0.60 10.04
CA VAL A 181 -3.55 -0.26 9.20
C VAL A 181 -3.52 0.30 7.78
N LYS A 182 -3.19 -0.54 6.79
CA LYS A 182 -3.22 -0.18 5.37
C LYS A 182 -4.58 -0.53 4.77
N TRP A 183 -5.20 0.42 4.07
CA TRP A 183 -6.38 0.21 3.22
C TRP A 183 -6.14 0.67 1.78
N LEU A 184 -6.73 -0.05 0.84
CA LEU A 184 -6.93 0.35 -0.56
C LEU A 184 -8.41 0.13 -0.89
N PRO A 185 -9.29 1.09 -0.55
CA PRO A 185 -10.75 0.88 -0.58
C PRO A 185 -11.28 0.31 -1.89
N ASN A 186 -10.82 0.84 -3.03
CA ASN A 186 -11.22 0.40 -4.37
C ASN A 186 -10.96 -1.09 -4.63
N ALA A 187 -9.80 -1.60 -4.19
CA ALA A 187 -9.41 -2.99 -4.44
C ALA A 187 -9.94 -3.95 -3.37
N MET A 188 -10.03 -3.48 -2.12
CA MET A 188 -10.48 -4.27 -0.98
C MET A 188 -12.01 -4.30 -0.84
N GLY A 189 -12.73 -3.49 -1.63
CA GLY A 189 -14.18 -3.39 -1.60
C GLY A 189 -14.70 -2.75 -0.32
N ILE A 190 -13.95 -1.81 0.26
CA ILE A 190 -14.30 -1.12 1.51
C ILE A 190 -14.99 0.19 1.14
N ASP A 191 -16.17 0.46 1.68
CA ASP A 191 -16.74 1.80 1.69
C ASP A 191 -16.38 2.48 3.02
N PRO A 192 -15.44 3.44 3.03
CA PRO A 192 -15.01 4.06 4.28
C PRO A 192 -16.12 4.83 5.01
N ALA A 193 -17.21 5.18 4.33
CA ALA A 193 -18.36 5.87 4.92
C ALA A 193 -19.45 4.92 5.45
N ASP A 194 -19.32 3.61 5.25
CA ASP A 194 -20.29 2.62 5.75
C ASP A 194 -20.31 2.57 7.28
N GLU A 195 -21.51 2.48 7.85
CA GLU A 195 -21.75 2.35 9.29
C GLU A 195 -21.13 1.09 9.90
N LEU A 196 -20.95 0.03 9.11
CA LEU A 196 -20.28 -1.18 9.57
C LEU A 196 -18.80 -0.96 9.90
N CYS A 197 -18.22 0.15 9.45
CA CYS A 197 -16.85 0.54 9.79
C CYS A 197 -16.75 1.17 11.20
N ASP A 198 -17.85 1.61 11.83
CA ASP A 198 -17.78 2.34 13.11
C ASP A 198 -17.13 1.57 14.25
N PRO A 199 -17.46 0.27 14.49
CA PRO A 199 -16.78 -0.51 15.52
C PRO A 199 -15.28 -0.61 15.24
N PHE A 200 -14.89 -0.69 13.96
CA PHE A 200 -13.50 -0.74 13.54
C PHE A 200 -12.78 0.57 13.84
N TYR A 201 -13.38 1.72 13.49
CA TYR A 201 -12.81 3.04 13.79
C TYR A 201 -12.68 3.30 15.31
N ARG A 202 -13.70 2.94 16.10
CA ARG A 202 -13.62 3.02 17.57
C ARG A 202 -12.46 2.18 18.11
N LYS A 203 -12.29 0.95 17.62
CA LYS A 203 -11.20 0.06 18.05
C LYS A 203 -9.83 0.58 17.61
N MET A 204 -9.70 1.13 16.40
CA MET A 204 -8.46 1.77 15.95
C MET A 204 -8.07 2.94 16.86
N ARG A 205 -9.02 3.81 17.21
CA ARG A 205 -8.78 4.91 18.14
C ARG A 205 -8.34 4.41 19.52
N GLU A 206 -9.05 3.43 20.08
CA GLU A 206 -8.71 2.80 21.37
C GLU A 206 -7.28 2.25 21.38
N LEU A 207 -6.87 1.59 20.29
CA LEU A 207 -5.53 1.03 20.11
C LEU A 207 -4.48 2.07 19.66
N ASN A 208 -4.86 3.33 19.46
CA ASN A 208 -4.03 4.40 18.90
C ASN A 208 -3.35 4.00 17.56
N LEU A 209 -4.08 3.27 16.72
CA LEU A 209 -3.64 2.91 15.37
C LEU A 209 -3.91 4.04 14.38
N VAL A 210 -3.01 4.19 13.41
CA VAL A 210 -3.15 5.12 12.28
C VAL A 210 -3.69 4.37 11.06
N LEU A 211 -4.62 4.97 10.34
CA LEU A 211 -5.11 4.45 9.06
C LEU A 211 -4.30 5.04 7.90
N LEU A 212 -3.52 4.23 7.20
CA LEU A 212 -2.95 4.58 5.89
C LEU A 212 -3.94 4.11 4.82
N SER A 213 -4.69 5.03 4.21
CA SER A 213 -5.66 4.69 3.18
C SER A 213 -5.28 5.34 1.86
N HIS A 214 -5.45 4.64 0.75
CA HIS A 214 -5.48 5.36 -0.52
C HIS A 214 -6.71 6.28 -0.56
N GLY A 215 -6.52 7.44 -1.17
CA GLY A 215 -7.56 8.25 -1.76
C GLY A 215 -7.28 8.37 -3.26
N GLY A 216 -8.30 8.64 -4.04
CA GLY A 216 -8.23 8.74 -5.49
C GLY A 216 -8.43 7.43 -6.24
N GLU A 217 -8.25 7.52 -7.56
CA GLU A 217 -8.33 6.38 -8.46
C GLU A 217 -7.12 5.45 -8.31
N GLU A 218 -7.37 4.16 -8.47
CA GLU A 218 -6.38 3.11 -8.41
C GLU A 218 -6.17 2.48 -9.80
N LYS A 219 -4.94 2.51 -10.32
CA LYS A 219 -4.61 2.02 -11.68
C LYS A 219 -3.65 0.83 -11.68
N ALA A 220 -2.92 0.61 -10.59
CA ALA A 220 -2.01 -0.50 -10.39
C ALA A 220 -2.73 -1.78 -9.96
N VAL A 221 -3.97 -1.73 -9.45
CA VAL A 221 -4.77 -2.95 -9.18
C VAL A 221 -6.19 -2.97 -9.80
N GLU A 222 -6.77 -4.16 -9.92
CA GLU A 222 -8.13 -4.40 -10.43
C GLU A 222 -9.14 -3.73 -9.50
N ALA A 223 -9.55 -2.54 -9.90
CA ALA A 223 -10.46 -1.71 -9.11
C ALA A 223 -11.45 -0.91 -9.98
N GLN A 224 -11.54 -1.23 -11.28
CA GLN A 224 -12.27 -0.43 -12.29
C GLN A 224 -13.75 -0.22 -11.94
N GLU A 225 -14.41 -1.23 -11.38
CA GLU A 225 -15.84 -1.15 -11.01
C GLU A 225 -16.07 -0.37 -9.70
N ASP A 226 -15.04 -0.25 -8.87
CA ASP A 226 -15.15 0.22 -7.48
C ASP A 226 -14.33 1.49 -7.22
N GLN A 227 -13.88 2.20 -8.26
CA GLN A 227 -13.09 3.44 -8.17
C GLN A 227 -13.71 4.53 -7.29
N ARG A 228 -15.06 4.52 -7.18
CA ARG A 228 -15.81 5.43 -6.32
C ARG A 228 -15.43 5.31 -4.83
N LEU A 229 -14.97 4.14 -4.40
CA LEU A 229 -14.62 3.87 -2.99
C LEU A 229 -13.36 4.62 -2.55
N GLY A 230 -12.59 5.13 -3.52
CA GLY A 230 -11.37 5.89 -3.34
C GLY A 230 -11.66 7.37 -3.22
N ASN A 231 -12.92 7.80 -3.34
CA ASN A 231 -13.30 9.19 -3.10
C ASN A 231 -12.80 9.64 -1.72
N PRO A 232 -11.88 10.63 -1.65
CA PRO A 232 -11.27 11.03 -0.38
C PRO A 232 -12.31 11.42 0.67
N LEU A 233 -13.42 12.03 0.25
CA LEU A 233 -14.49 12.47 1.15
C LEU A 233 -15.11 11.34 1.97
N LEU A 234 -15.04 10.08 1.52
CA LEU A 234 -15.56 8.94 2.28
C LEU A 234 -14.78 8.69 3.59
N LEU A 235 -13.51 9.12 3.66
CA LEU A 235 -12.68 8.99 4.87
C LEU A 235 -13.10 9.94 5.99
N ARG A 236 -14.03 10.86 5.73
CA ARG A 236 -14.60 11.78 6.73
C ARG A 236 -15.12 11.04 7.96
N ARG A 237 -15.74 9.88 7.76
CA ARG A 237 -16.29 9.06 8.85
C ARG A 237 -15.19 8.57 9.80
N ALA A 238 -14.06 8.09 9.28
CA ALA A 238 -12.92 7.68 10.09
C ALA A 238 -12.38 8.86 10.92
N LEU A 239 -12.24 10.03 10.28
CA LEU A 239 -11.79 11.26 10.93
C LEU A 239 -12.75 11.75 12.01
N ASP A 240 -14.06 11.69 11.77
CA ASP A 240 -15.11 12.05 12.75
C ASP A 240 -15.12 11.11 13.97
N HIS A 241 -14.63 9.87 13.81
CA HIS A 241 -14.37 8.95 14.92
C HIS A 241 -13.06 9.24 15.67
N GLY A 242 -12.27 10.22 15.25
CA GLY A 242 -10.98 10.58 15.86
C GLY A 242 -9.83 9.66 15.47
N VAL A 243 -9.95 8.92 14.37
CA VAL A 243 -8.85 8.11 13.83
C VAL A 243 -7.86 9.03 13.11
N LYS A 244 -6.56 8.85 13.36
CA LYS A 244 -5.52 9.49 12.56
C LYS A 244 -5.47 8.82 11.20
N VAL A 245 -5.56 9.59 10.13
CA VAL A 245 -5.58 9.10 8.74
C VAL A 245 -4.41 9.70 7.97
N ILE A 246 -3.68 8.87 7.23
CA ILE A 246 -2.74 9.27 6.18
C ILE A 246 -3.41 8.92 4.85
N ILE A 247 -3.71 9.93 4.03
CA ILE A 247 -4.18 9.74 2.67
C ILE A 247 -2.96 9.57 1.77
N ALA A 248 -2.83 8.37 1.17
CA ALA A 248 -1.70 8.07 0.32
C ALA A 248 -1.73 8.87 -0.98
N HIS A 249 -0.53 9.23 -1.45
CA HIS A 249 -0.31 9.90 -2.74
C HIS A 249 -1.11 11.22 -2.88
N CYS A 250 -1.47 11.86 -1.77
CA CYS A 250 -2.36 13.02 -1.70
C CYS A 250 -3.68 12.88 -2.49
N ALA A 251 -4.15 11.65 -2.72
CA ALA A 251 -5.24 11.37 -3.66
C ALA A 251 -5.06 11.98 -5.07
N GLY A 252 -3.82 12.06 -5.57
CA GLY A 252 -3.47 12.81 -6.77
C GLY A 252 -4.06 12.27 -8.08
N LEU A 253 -4.57 11.03 -8.11
CA LEU A 253 -5.03 10.39 -9.34
C LEU A 253 -6.55 10.50 -9.53
N GLY A 254 -6.94 10.94 -10.73
CA GLY A 254 -8.30 10.82 -11.25
C GLY A 254 -9.33 11.76 -10.64
N ASP A 255 -10.60 11.47 -10.91
CA ASP A 255 -11.74 12.28 -10.50
C ASP A 255 -12.76 11.45 -9.69
N ASN A 256 -13.49 12.10 -8.78
CA ASN A 256 -14.67 11.51 -8.13
C ASN A 256 -15.79 12.52 -7.99
N GLU A 257 -16.99 12.03 -7.69
CA GLU A 257 -18.15 12.87 -7.36
C GLU A 257 -17.89 13.71 -6.10
N ASP A 258 -18.19 15.00 -6.18
CA ASP A 258 -18.22 15.88 -5.02
C ASP A 258 -19.45 15.57 -4.15
N LEU A 259 -19.23 14.80 -3.07
CA LEU A 259 -20.31 14.35 -2.18
C LEU A 259 -20.96 15.48 -1.39
N ASP A 260 -20.29 16.62 -1.27
CA ASP A 260 -20.80 17.82 -0.59
C ASP A 260 -21.59 18.74 -1.55
N CYS A 261 -21.62 18.44 -2.85
CA CYS A 261 -22.33 19.22 -3.86
C CYS A 261 -23.63 18.52 -4.25
N GLU A 262 -24.75 19.26 -4.28
CA GLU A 262 -26.08 18.71 -4.60
C GLU A 262 -26.11 18.00 -5.96
N ASN A 263 -25.40 18.53 -6.96
CA ASN A 263 -25.37 17.96 -8.31
C ASN A 263 -24.33 16.84 -8.49
N ARG A 264 -23.58 16.47 -7.45
CA ARG A 264 -22.56 15.40 -7.46
C ARG A 264 -21.56 15.51 -8.61
N LYS A 265 -21.22 16.74 -9.03
CA LYS A 265 -20.27 16.95 -10.13
C LYS A 265 -18.95 16.20 -9.87
N ARG A 266 -18.33 15.65 -10.92
CA ARG A 266 -16.99 15.07 -10.80
C ARG A 266 -15.93 16.16 -10.75
N VAL A 267 -14.99 16.02 -9.84
CA VAL A 267 -13.86 16.93 -9.64
C VAL A 267 -12.60 16.13 -9.35
N PRO A 268 -11.40 16.72 -9.53
CA PRO A 268 -10.15 16.06 -9.21
C PRO A 268 -10.12 15.56 -7.76
N ASN A 269 -9.64 14.33 -7.56
CA ASN A 269 -9.50 13.75 -6.23
C ASN A 269 -8.56 14.58 -5.34
N PHE A 270 -7.54 15.20 -5.93
CA PHE A 270 -6.64 16.11 -5.23
C PHE A 270 -7.38 17.32 -4.65
N ASP A 271 -8.36 17.88 -5.36
CA ASP A 271 -9.17 19.02 -4.86
C ASP A 271 -10.08 18.59 -3.69
N LEU A 272 -10.65 17.38 -3.76
CA LEU A 272 -11.43 16.81 -2.67
C LEU A 272 -10.56 16.54 -1.43
N PHE A 273 -9.33 16.05 -1.64
CA PHE A 273 -8.34 15.87 -0.59
C PHE A 273 -7.95 17.20 0.07
N LEU A 274 -7.62 18.23 -0.72
CA LEU A 274 -7.29 19.56 -0.18
C LEU A 274 -8.44 20.17 0.61
N ARG A 275 -9.69 19.91 0.20
CA ARG A 275 -10.87 20.32 0.96
C ARG A 275 -10.96 19.61 2.31
N LEU A 276 -10.66 18.31 2.39
CA LEU A 276 -10.60 17.63 3.70
C LEU A 276 -9.50 18.18 4.57
N MET A 277 -8.32 18.46 4.00
CA MET A 277 -7.19 19.07 4.70
C MET A 277 -7.52 20.46 5.26
N SER A 278 -8.44 21.20 4.64
CA SER A 278 -8.82 22.54 5.08
C SER A 278 -9.87 22.58 6.19
N VAL A 279 -10.43 21.42 6.60
CA VAL A 279 -11.43 21.36 7.67
C VAL A 279 -10.74 21.48 9.04
N PRO A 280 -11.00 22.54 9.83
CA PRO A 280 -10.25 22.79 11.07
C PRO A 280 -10.30 21.67 12.10
N ARG A 281 -11.44 20.96 12.21
CA ARG A 281 -11.60 19.85 13.17
C ARG A 281 -10.73 18.61 12.86
N TYR A 282 -10.13 18.53 11.67
CA TYR A 282 -9.24 17.42 11.28
C TYR A 282 -7.75 17.77 11.42
N GLU A 283 -7.43 18.97 11.88
CA GLU A 283 -6.06 19.34 12.24
C GLU A 283 -5.51 18.37 13.31
N GLY A 284 -4.33 17.81 13.06
CA GLY A 284 -3.72 16.77 13.90
C GLY A 284 -4.29 15.35 13.73
N LEU A 285 -5.35 15.18 12.91
CA LEU A 285 -5.91 13.87 12.56
C LEU A 285 -5.62 13.47 11.12
N LEU A 286 -5.67 14.41 10.18
CA LEU A 286 -5.45 14.13 8.76
C LEU A 286 -4.04 14.52 8.31
N PHE A 287 -3.37 13.59 7.65
CA PHE A 287 -2.05 13.72 7.04
C PHE A 287 -2.09 13.16 5.62
N ALA A 288 -1.02 13.38 4.86
CA ALA A 288 -0.80 12.72 3.59
C ALA A 288 0.65 12.29 3.44
N ASP A 289 0.87 11.25 2.64
CA ASP A 289 2.18 10.95 2.10
C ASP A 289 2.22 11.30 0.61
N ILE A 290 3.43 11.62 0.14
CA ILE A 290 3.73 11.98 -1.25
C ILE A 290 4.48 10.86 -1.98
N SER A 291 4.48 9.64 -1.42
CA SER A 291 5.00 8.48 -2.16
C SER A 291 4.21 8.36 -3.48
N ALA A 292 4.71 7.65 -4.48
CA ALA A 292 4.02 7.41 -5.75
C ALA A 292 4.51 6.10 -6.37
#